data_AF-A0A7S3XFF0-F1
#
_entry.id   AF-A0A7S3XFF0-F1
#
_cell.length_a   1.000
_cell.length_b   1.000
_cell.length_c   1.000
_cell.angle_alpha   90.00
_cell.angle_beta   90.00
_cell.angle_gamma   90.00
#
_symmetry.space_group_name_H-M   'P 1'
#
loop_
_entity.id
_entity.type
_entity.pdbx_description
1 polymer ?
#
loop_
_entity_poly.entity_id
_entity_poly.type
_entity_poly.pdbx_seq_one_letter_code
_entity_poly.pdbx_strand_id
1 'polypeptide(L)'
;MAADTVGADNVDKGSVVVHPIVLLSVVDHYTRVAKGTNKRVVGALLGEIEGGQVHVTNCFGLPFEEDRSDPAVWFLDHNYHENMFTMFKKVNAKERCVGWYSTGPKIKPADLAIHELFRKYVGNPVFVIVDVQPKDLELPVEAYRSIDEATSDKTFRRTFVHIPSTIGAYEAEEVGVEHLLRDIRN
;
A
#
# COMPACT_ATOMS: atom_id res chain seq x y z
N MET A 1 -2.61 29.23 35.67
CA MET A 1 -1.15 29.11 35.86
C MET A 1 -0.77 27.78 35.22
N ALA A 2 -0.05 27.90 34.10
CA ALA A 2 0.52 26.87 33.21
C ALA A 2 -0.11 25.46 33.22
N ALA A 3 -0.91 25.15 32.19
CA ALA A 3 -1.08 23.77 31.74
C ALA A 3 0.14 23.47 30.85
N ASP A 4 0.94 22.50 31.30
CA ASP A 4 2.12 22.01 30.59
C ASP A 4 1.77 21.55 29.17
N THR A 5 2.46 22.16 28.22
CA THR A 5 2.67 21.64 26.87
C THR A 5 3.43 20.33 26.95
N VAL A 6 2.75 19.20 26.73
CA VAL A 6 3.40 17.90 26.54
C VAL A 6 3.16 17.44 25.10
N GLY A 7 4.23 17.56 24.31
CA GLY A 7 4.71 16.50 23.41
C GLY A 7 3.86 16.17 22.19
N ALA A 8 4.25 16.75 21.06
CA ALA A 8 4.19 16.04 19.80
C ALA A 8 5.17 14.85 19.86
N ASP A 9 4.75 13.65 20.27
CA ASP A 9 5.61 12.46 20.24
C ASP A 9 4.77 11.16 20.22
N ASN A 10 5.15 10.25 19.32
CA ASN A 10 4.62 8.90 19.04
C ASN A 10 3.37 8.77 18.14
N VAL A 11 3.45 9.32 16.92
CA VAL A 11 3.07 8.46 15.79
C VAL A 11 4.18 7.43 15.72
N ASP A 12 3.92 6.22 16.18
CA ASP A 12 4.81 5.06 16.01
C ASP A 12 5.21 5.01 14.52
N LYS A 13 6.41 5.52 14.21
CA LYS A 13 6.95 5.66 12.84
C LYS A 13 7.35 4.27 12.36
N GLY A 14 6.39 3.35 12.35
CA GLY A 14 6.55 2.00 11.85
C GLY A 14 7.03 2.09 10.41
N SER A 15 8.20 1.53 10.14
CA SER A 15 8.72 1.37 8.79
C SER A 15 7.95 0.29 8.05
N VAL A 16 7.96 0.39 6.73
CA VAL A 16 7.33 -0.59 5.85
C VAL A 16 8.43 -1.33 5.12
N VAL A 17 8.40 -2.65 5.19
CA VAL A 17 9.27 -3.53 4.42
C VAL A 17 8.42 -4.16 3.33
N VAL A 18 8.72 -3.87 2.07
CA VAL A 18 8.00 -4.43 0.92
C VAL A 18 8.80 -5.55 0.31
N HIS A 19 8.19 -6.73 0.21
CA HIS A 19 8.83 -7.90 -0.36
C HIS A 19 8.87 -7.83 -1.89
N PRO A 20 9.97 -8.24 -2.55
CA PRO A 20 10.09 -8.25 -4.01
C PRO A 20 8.92 -8.92 -4.76
N ILE A 21 8.36 -10.00 -4.22
CA ILE A 21 7.20 -10.70 -4.80
C ILE A 21 5.98 -9.80 -4.94
N VAL A 22 5.80 -8.84 -4.03
CA VAL A 22 4.71 -7.85 -4.07
C VAL A 22 4.92 -6.91 -5.24
N LEU A 23 6.14 -6.41 -5.44
CA LEU A 23 6.45 -5.52 -6.56
C LEU A 23 6.21 -6.21 -7.90
N LEU A 24 6.66 -7.46 -8.04
CA LEU A 24 6.42 -8.25 -9.24
C LEU A 24 4.93 -8.47 -9.48
N SER A 25 4.17 -8.79 -8.43
CA SER A 25 2.72 -9.00 -8.50
C SER A 25 1.95 -7.73 -8.89
N VAL A 26 2.33 -6.58 -8.36
CA VAL A 26 1.73 -5.28 -8.71
C VAL A 26 2.01 -4.92 -10.17
N VAL A 27 3.25 -5.13 -10.64
CA VAL A 27 3.65 -4.88 -12.03
C VAL A 27 2.94 -5.83 -12.99
N ASP A 28 2.79 -7.11 -12.66
CA ASP A 28 2.01 -8.07 -13.46
C ASP A 28 0.53 -7.66 -13.51
N HIS A 29 -0.07 -7.29 -12.38
CA HIS A 29 -1.45 -6.82 -12.32
C HIS A 29 -1.67 -5.58 -13.20
N TYR A 30 -0.78 -4.58 -13.10
CA TYR A 30 -0.81 -3.41 -13.99
C TYR A 30 -0.65 -3.81 -15.46
N THR A 31 0.26 -4.73 -15.76
CA THR A 31 0.55 -5.20 -17.11
C THR A 31 -0.67 -5.86 -17.76
N ARG A 32 -1.46 -6.62 -16.98
CA ARG A 32 -2.65 -7.31 -17.46
C ARG A 32 -3.85 -6.41 -17.68
N VAL A 33 -4.04 -5.41 -16.81
CA VAL A 33 -5.29 -4.63 -16.75
C VAL A 33 -5.14 -3.26 -17.40
N ALA A 34 -4.01 -2.59 -17.18
CA ALA A 34 -3.86 -1.16 -17.46
C ALA A 34 -2.80 -0.84 -18.51
N LYS A 35 -2.00 -1.81 -18.95
CA LYS A 35 -0.97 -1.57 -19.97
C LYS A 35 -1.56 -1.03 -21.27
N GLY A 36 -1.01 0.09 -21.74
CA GLY A 36 -1.51 0.80 -22.92
C GLY A 36 -2.73 1.67 -22.65
N THR A 37 -3.12 1.84 -21.38
CA THR A 37 -4.17 2.75 -20.93
C THR A 37 -3.61 3.78 -19.95
N ASN A 38 -4.38 4.84 -19.68
CA ASN A 38 -4.07 5.81 -18.62
C ASN A 38 -4.75 5.45 -17.28
N LYS A 39 -5.18 4.20 -17.11
CA LYS A 39 -5.79 3.73 -15.85
C LYS A 39 -4.71 3.35 -14.85
N ARG A 40 -5.04 3.47 -13.56
CA ARG A 40 -4.30 2.84 -12.48
C ARG A 40 -5.01 1.60 -11.97
N VAL A 41 -4.23 0.69 -11.42
CA VAL A 41 -4.73 -0.45 -10.65
C VAL A 41 -4.59 -0.19 -9.15
N VAL A 42 -5.54 -0.71 -8.39
CA VAL A 42 -5.59 -0.69 -6.92
C VAL A 42 -5.70 -2.14 -6.44
N GLY A 43 -5.10 -2.43 -5.29
CA GLY A 43 -5.24 -3.74 -4.67
C GLY A 43 -4.99 -3.73 -3.17
N ALA A 44 -5.24 -4.87 -2.54
CA ALA A 44 -5.01 -5.03 -1.12
C ALA A 44 -3.60 -5.54 -0.84
N LEU A 45 -3.04 -5.09 0.28
CA LEU A 45 -1.74 -5.54 0.78
C LEU A 45 -1.94 -6.50 1.95
N LEU A 46 -1.24 -7.62 1.88
CA LEU A 46 -1.22 -8.65 2.89
C LEU A 46 0.17 -8.76 3.50
N GLY A 47 0.22 -9.10 4.78
CA GLY A 47 1.47 -9.11 5.48
C GLY A 47 1.36 -9.40 6.96
N GLU A 48 2.46 -9.17 7.64
CA GLU A 48 2.62 -9.35 9.08
C GLU A 48 3.16 -8.05 9.70
N ILE A 49 3.11 -7.95 11.02
CA ILE A 49 3.70 -6.81 11.74
C ILE A 49 4.65 -7.43 12.75
N GLU A 50 5.93 -7.20 12.55
CA GLU A 50 7.02 -7.78 13.32
C GLU A 50 7.86 -6.63 13.89
N GLY A 51 8.05 -6.60 15.21
CA GLY A 51 8.88 -5.57 15.86
C GLY A 51 8.45 -4.11 15.60
N GLY A 52 7.16 -3.88 15.34
CA GLY A 52 6.62 -2.54 15.00
C GLY A 52 6.76 -2.16 13.52
N GLN A 53 7.38 -3.00 12.70
CA GLN A 53 7.50 -2.82 11.26
C GLN A 53 6.42 -3.60 10.52
N VAL A 54 5.87 -3.02 9.46
CA VAL A 54 4.87 -3.68 8.62
C VAL A 54 5.61 -4.40 7.49
N HIS A 55 5.60 -5.73 7.54
CA HIS A 55 6.15 -6.57 6.48
C HIS A 55 5.05 -6.88 5.47
N VAL A 56 5.15 -6.30 4.29
CA VAL A 56 4.23 -6.52 3.17
C VAL A 56 4.77 -7.69 2.36
N THR A 57 4.26 -8.88 2.64
CA THR A 57 4.76 -10.15 2.09
C THR A 57 3.99 -10.60 0.85
N ASN A 58 2.75 -10.14 0.71
CA ASN A 58 1.87 -10.59 -0.37
C ASN A 58 0.87 -9.49 -0.76
N CYS A 59 0.23 -9.63 -1.92
CA CYS A 59 -0.80 -8.69 -2.37
C CYS A 59 -1.75 -9.34 -3.38
N PHE A 60 -2.90 -8.71 -3.60
CA PHE A 60 -3.79 -9.09 -4.70
C PHE A 60 -4.50 -7.88 -5.28
N GLY A 61 -4.77 -7.93 -6.59
CA GLY A 61 -5.50 -6.90 -7.31
C GLY A 61 -6.99 -6.89 -6.94
N LEU A 62 -7.59 -5.70 -6.90
CA LEU A 62 -9.01 -5.52 -6.71
C LEU A 62 -9.66 -4.99 -8.00
N PRO A 63 -10.89 -5.41 -8.33
CA PRO A 63 -11.70 -4.74 -9.34
C PRO A 63 -11.92 -3.28 -8.92
N PHE A 64 -11.28 -2.38 -9.68
CA PHE A 64 -11.28 -0.95 -9.40
C PHE A 64 -11.49 -0.18 -10.71
N GLU A 65 -12.38 0.80 -10.67
CA GLU A 65 -12.64 1.72 -11.77
C GLU A 65 -12.73 3.14 -11.23
N GLU A 66 -12.16 4.09 -11.97
CA GLU A 66 -12.25 5.52 -11.67
C GLU A 66 -12.69 6.27 -12.92
N ASP A 67 -13.58 7.24 -12.75
CA ASP A 67 -13.99 8.10 -13.86
C ASP A 67 -12.83 9.02 -14.26
N ARG A 68 -12.63 9.17 -15.58
CA ARG A 68 -11.53 9.97 -16.13
C ARG A 68 -11.79 11.48 -16.04
N SER A 69 -13.05 11.87 -16.01
CA SER A 69 -13.51 13.26 -15.98
C SER A 69 -13.70 13.75 -14.55
N ASP A 70 -14.22 12.88 -13.68
CA ASP A 70 -14.42 13.17 -12.25
C ASP A 70 -13.72 12.15 -11.35
N PRO A 71 -12.51 12.47 -10.83
CA PRO A 71 -11.79 11.59 -9.92
C PRO A 71 -12.53 11.26 -8.62
N ALA A 72 -13.57 12.01 -8.24
CA ALA A 72 -14.37 11.70 -7.05
C ALA A 72 -15.29 10.49 -7.26
N VAL A 73 -15.58 10.13 -8.52
CA VAL A 73 -16.40 8.98 -8.88
C VAL A 73 -15.50 7.77 -9.11
N TRP A 74 -15.51 6.86 -8.16
CA TRP A 74 -14.74 5.62 -8.21
C TRP A 74 -15.56 4.45 -7.67
N PHE A 75 -15.19 3.25 -8.10
CA PHE A 75 -15.77 1.99 -7.68
C PHE A 75 -14.66 1.03 -7.25
N LEU A 76 -14.89 0.36 -6.12
CA LEU A 76 -14.03 -0.71 -5.60
C LEU A 76 -14.93 -1.83 -5.06
N ASP A 77 -14.70 -3.05 -5.55
CA ASP A 77 -15.48 -4.21 -5.10
C ASP A 77 -14.99 -4.72 -3.73
N HIS A 78 -15.68 -4.30 -2.67
CA HIS A 78 -15.40 -4.72 -1.30
C HIS A 78 -15.82 -6.18 -1.02
N ASN A 79 -16.82 -6.70 -1.72
CA ASN A 79 -17.22 -8.10 -1.59
C ASN A 79 -16.16 -9.02 -2.19
N TYR A 80 -15.55 -8.62 -3.31
CA TYR A 80 -14.37 -9.33 -3.85
C TYR A 80 -13.21 -9.32 -2.83
N HIS A 81 -12.94 -8.17 -2.20
CA HIS A 81 -11.92 -8.08 -1.15
C HIS A 81 -12.14 -9.08 -0.02
N GLU A 82 -13.35 -9.13 0.56
CA GLU A 82 -13.67 -10.01 1.69
C GLU A 82 -13.57 -11.49 1.33
N ASN A 83 -14.09 -11.87 0.16
CA ASN A 83 -14.00 -13.25 -0.33
C ASN A 83 -12.55 -13.66 -0.57
N MET A 84 -11.77 -12.81 -1.25
CA MET A 84 -10.40 -13.12 -1.58
C MET A 84 -9.50 -13.16 -0.34
N PHE A 85 -9.68 -12.20 0.58
CA PHE A 85 -8.99 -12.21 1.87
C PHE A 85 -9.28 -13.49 2.67
N THR A 86 -10.55 -13.95 2.66
CA THR A 86 -10.92 -15.21 3.30
C THR A 86 -10.22 -16.42 2.66
N MET A 87 -9.98 -16.43 1.34
CA MET A 87 -9.23 -17.48 0.68
C MET A 87 -7.74 -17.46 1.06
N PHE A 88 -7.11 -16.29 1.05
CA PHE A 88 -5.71 -16.16 1.49
C PHE A 88 -5.52 -16.64 2.93
N LYS A 89 -6.45 -16.27 3.83
CA LYS A 89 -6.41 -16.70 5.24
C LYS A 89 -6.53 -18.22 5.43
N LYS A 90 -7.16 -18.94 4.48
CA LYS A 90 -7.21 -20.42 4.50
C LYS A 90 -5.89 -21.06 4.10
N VAL A 91 -5.08 -20.40 3.27
CA VAL A 91 -3.77 -20.88 2.83
C VAL A 91 -2.69 -20.49 3.84
N ASN A 92 -2.70 -19.25 4.28
CA ASN A 92 -1.76 -18.72 5.26
C ASN A 92 -2.49 -17.97 6.37
N ALA A 93 -2.58 -18.58 7.55
CA ALA A 93 -3.29 -17.99 8.69
C ALA A 93 -2.56 -16.79 9.33
N LYS A 94 -1.26 -16.62 9.05
CA LYS A 94 -0.47 -15.51 9.59
C LYS A 94 -0.67 -14.21 8.80
N GLU A 95 -1.00 -14.32 7.51
CA GLU A 95 -1.28 -13.16 6.66
C GLU A 95 -2.53 -12.42 7.13
N ARG A 96 -2.37 -11.12 7.32
CA ARG A 96 -3.47 -10.17 7.59
C ARG A 96 -3.47 -9.08 6.53
N CYS A 97 -4.63 -8.46 6.34
CA CYS A 97 -4.70 -7.20 5.62
C CYS A 97 -3.91 -6.15 6.40
N VAL A 98 -2.92 -5.54 5.77
CA VAL A 98 -2.07 -4.49 6.36
C VAL A 98 -2.30 -3.13 5.70
N GLY A 99 -3.00 -3.11 4.57
CA GLY A 99 -3.21 -1.89 3.82
C GLY A 99 -3.62 -2.14 2.38
N TRP A 100 -3.26 -1.21 1.52
CA TRP A 100 -3.59 -1.24 0.10
C TRP A 100 -2.51 -0.55 -0.73
N TYR A 101 -2.46 -0.91 -2.00
CA TYR A 101 -1.55 -0.30 -2.95
C TYR A 101 -2.29 0.37 -4.10
N SER A 102 -1.64 1.35 -4.71
CA SER A 102 -2.04 1.96 -5.95
C SER A 102 -0.85 2.06 -6.89
N THR A 103 -1.13 2.00 -8.18
CA THR A 103 -0.13 2.26 -9.21
C THR A 103 -0.29 3.67 -9.75
N GLY A 104 0.81 4.30 -10.09
CA GLY A 104 0.82 5.64 -10.65
C GLY A 104 1.55 6.65 -9.75
N PRO A 105 2.09 7.72 -10.34
CA PRO A 105 3.24 8.40 -9.74
C PRO A 105 2.89 9.31 -8.57
N LYS A 106 1.60 9.60 -8.31
CA LYS A 106 1.18 10.60 -7.33
C LYS A 106 -0.14 10.22 -6.65
N ILE A 107 -0.27 10.66 -5.41
CA ILE A 107 -1.50 10.62 -4.62
C ILE A 107 -2.60 11.42 -5.33
N LYS A 108 -3.80 10.84 -5.41
CA LYS A 108 -5.02 11.48 -5.91
C LYS A 108 -5.97 11.82 -4.76
N PRO A 109 -6.87 12.83 -4.90
CA PRO A 109 -7.85 13.15 -3.87
C PRO A 109 -8.77 11.99 -3.46
N ALA A 110 -9.10 11.10 -4.41
CA ALA A 110 -9.90 9.90 -4.16
C ALA A 110 -9.25 8.92 -3.18
N ASP A 111 -7.92 8.97 -3.04
CA ASP A 111 -7.16 8.01 -2.23
C ASP A 111 -7.49 8.13 -0.75
N LEU A 112 -7.87 9.32 -0.26
CA LEU A 112 -8.36 9.48 1.10
C LEU A 112 -9.66 8.70 1.31
N ALA A 113 -10.60 8.77 0.36
CA ALA A 113 -11.87 8.05 0.45
C ALA A 113 -11.67 6.53 0.34
N ILE A 114 -10.77 6.08 -0.54
CA ILE A 114 -10.38 4.66 -0.64
C ILE A 114 -9.73 4.19 0.66
N HIS A 115 -8.84 4.99 1.24
CA HIS A 115 -8.16 4.66 2.48
C HIS A 115 -9.13 4.52 3.67
N GLU A 116 -10.18 5.33 3.72
CA GLU A 116 -11.26 5.17 4.71
C GLU A 116 -12.05 3.87 4.54
N LEU A 117 -12.20 3.36 3.32
CA LEU A 117 -12.79 2.05 3.11
C LEU A 117 -11.91 0.96 3.73
N PHE A 118 -10.59 1.03 3.53
CA PHE A 118 -9.64 0.09 4.12
C PHE A 118 -9.53 0.18 5.65
N ARG A 119 -9.79 1.35 6.24
CA ARG A 119 -9.86 1.51 7.71
C ARG A 119 -10.93 0.65 8.38
N LYS A 120 -11.96 0.22 7.63
CA LYS A 120 -12.97 -0.72 8.14
C LYS A 120 -12.41 -2.13 8.34
N TYR A 121 -11.37 -2.49 7.59
CA TYR A 121 -10.73 -3.81 7.65
C TYR A 121 -9.49 -3.81 8.56
N VAL A 122 -8.77 -2.70 8.63
CA VAL A 122 -7.50 -2.57 9.35
C VAL A 122 -7.49 -1.26 10.12
N GLY A 123 -7.17 -1.29 11.42
CA GLY A 123 -7.19 -0.07 12.25
C GLY A 123 -6.21 1.02 11.82
N ASN A 124 -5.05 0.62 11.28
CA ASN A 124 -4.02 1.54 10.79
C ASN A 124 -3.45 1.04 9.45
N PRO A 125 -4.20 1.21 8.34
CA PRO A 125 -3.78 0.68 7.05
C PRO A 125 -2.61 1.48 6.50
N VAL A 126 -1.66 0.78 5.88
CA VAL A 126 -0.59 1.40 5.10
C VAL A 126 -1.07 1.63 3.67
N PHE A 127 -0.74 2.79 3.10
CA PHE A 127 -0.94 3.06 1.69
C PHE A 127 0.41 3.03 0.97
N VAL A 128 0.57 2.15 -0.02
CA VAL A 128 1.80 2.05 -0.80
C VAL A 128 1.55 2.46 -2.25
N ILE A 129 2.37 3.37 -2.75
CA ILE A 129 2.42 3.70 -4.18
C ILE A 129 3.57 2.93 -4.79
N VAL A 130 3.27 2.19 -5.87
CA VAL A 130 4.28 1.49 -6.66
C VAL A 130 4.39 2.14 -8.03
N ASP A 131 5.59 2.59 -8.37
CA ASP A 131 5.89 3.08 -9.71
C ASP A 131 6.15 1.90 -10.65
N VAL A 132 5.27 1.78 -11.65
CA VAL A 132 5.32 0.74 -12.68
C VAL A 132 6.15 1.16 -13.90
N GLN A 133 6.57 2.43 -13.96
CA GLN A 133 7.43 2.97 -15.01
C GLN A 133 8.57 3.78 -14.39
N PRO A 134 9.46 3.14 -13.60
CA PRO A 134 10.55 3.85 -12.94
C PRO A 134 11.47 4.47 -14.00
N LYS A 135 11.56 5.80 -13.97
CA LYS A 135 12.47 6.56 -14.85
C LYS A 135 13.84 6.77 -14.22
N ASP A 136 13.89 6.69 -12.90
CA ASP A 136 15.06 6.95 -12.07
C ASP A 136 15.56 5.67 -11.39
N LEU A 137 16.78 5.72 -10.85
CA LEU A 137 17.41 4.60 -10.14
C LEU A 137 16.93 4.44 -8.68
N GLU A 138 15.92 5.22 -8.28
CA GLU A 138 15.37 5.23 -6.92
C GLU A 138 14.45 4.02 -6.69
N LEU A 139 14.14 3.75 -5.40
CA LEU A 139 13.22 2.68 -5.04
C LEU A 139 11.83 2.98 -5.65
N PRO A 140 11.20 2.04 -6.38
CA PRO A 140 9.93 2.28 -7.07
C PRO A 140 8.73 2.25 -6.10
N VAL A 141 8.94 2.54 -4.82
CA VAL A 141 7.98 2.32 -3.74
C VAL A 141 8.00 3.50 -2.80
N GLU A 142 6.82 4.07 -2.56
CA GLU A 142 6.60 5.07 -1.53
C GLU A 142 5.50 4.60 -0.59
N ALA A 143 5.70 4.76 0.72
CA ALA A 143 4.71 4.36 1.72
C ALA A 143 4.17 5.58 2.47
N TYR A 144 2.89 5.53 2.77
CA TYR A 144 2.14 6.61 3.41
C TYR A 144 1.22 6.06 4.49
N ARG A 145 1.00 6.89 5.52
CA ARG A 145 -0.03 6.67 6.54
C ARG A 145 -0.91 7.91 6.65
N SER A 146 -2.19 7.72 6.96
CA SER A 146 -3.10 8.84 7.21
C SER A 146 -2.98 9.34 8.65
N ILE A 147 -2.85 10.65 8.82
CA ILE A 147 -2.92 11.32 10.12
C ILE A 147 -4.07 12.31 10.14
N ASP A 148 -4.64 12.51 11.32
CA ASP A 148 -5.62 13.57 11.58
C ASP A 148 -4.84 14.84 11.98
N GLU A 149 -4.79 15.82 11.09
CA GLU A 149 -4.18 17.12 11.37
C GLU A 149 -5.24 18.05 11.99
N ALA A 150 -4.96 18.52 13.21
CA ALA A 150 -5.83 19.48 13.88
C ALA A 150 -5.73 20.83 13.16
N THR A 151 -6.83 21.25 12.54
CA THR A 151 -6.93 22.58 11.91
C THR A 151 -7.41 23.59 12.96
N SER A 152 -7.14 24.88 12.74
CA SER A 152 -7.55 26.00 13.61
C SER A 152 -9.08 26.10 13.75
N ASP A 153 -9.81 25.70 12.73
CA ASP A 153 -11.25 25.48 12.77
C ASP A 153 -11.50 24.05 13.26
N LYS A 154 -12.52 23.83 14.09
CA LYS A 154 -12.86 22.56 14.80
C LYS A 154 -13.07 21.31 13.90
N THR A 155 -12.65 21.36 12.65
CA THR A 155 -12.63 20.29 11.66
C THR A 155 -11.24 19.64 11.62
N PHE A 156 -11.20 18.32 11.78
CA PHE A 156 -9.97 17.55 11.53
C PHE A 156 -9.79 17.36 10.04
N ARG A 157 -8.59 17.65 9.51
CA ARG A 157 -8.26 17.38 8.11
C ARG A 157 -7.33 16.17 8.03
N ARG A 158 -7.72 15.17 7.26
CA ARG A 158 -6.88 13.98 7.03
C ARG A 158 -5.89 14.23 5.90
N THR A 159 -4.64 13.87 6.15
CA THR A 159 -3.56 13.98 5.18
C THR A 159 -2.69 12.73 5.22
N PHE A 160 -2.07 12.43 4.09
CA PHE A 160 -1.07 11.37 4.02
C PHE A 160 0.30 11.92 4.40
N VAL A 161 0.99 11.21 5.29
CA VAL A 161 2.38 11.48 5.66
C VAL A 161 3.23 10.31 5.19
N HIS A 162 4.32 10.65 4.53
CA HIS A 162 5.31 9.67 4.07
C HIS A 162 5.95 8.96 5.27
N ILE A 163 6.09 7.64 5.17
CA ILE A 163 6.77 6.80 6.16
C ILE A 163 7.95 6.08 5.50
N PRO A 164 9.04 5.80 6.24
CA PRO A 164 10.17 5.08 5.68
C PRO A 164 9.76 3.73 5.10
N SER A 165 10.12 3.49 3.84
CA SER A 165 9.94 2.21 3.18
C SER A 165 11.27 1.64 2.72
N THR A 166 11.39 0.32 2.77
CA THR A 166 12.58 -0.42 2.33
C THR A 166 12.13 -1.68 1.59
N ILE A 167 12.97 -2.19 0.70
CA ILE A 167 12.78 -3.50 0.10
C ILE A 167 13.54 -4.51 0.97
N GLY A 168 12.84 -5.53 1.43
CA GLY A 168 13.42 -6.61 2.23
C GLY A 168 12.76 -7.93 1.86
N ALA A 169 13.48 -9.03 2.02
CA ALA A 169 13.03 -10.36 1.65
C ALA A 169 13.34 -11.34 2.80
N TYR A 170 12.58 -12.42 2.88
CA TYR A 170 12.98 -13.57 3.67
C TYR A 170 14.01 -14.41 2.91
N GLU A 171 14.79 -15.23 3.60
CA GLU A 171 15.87 -16.05 3.02
C GLU A 171 15.41 -16.85 1.79
N ALA A 172 14.25 -17.49 1.86
CA ALA A 172 13.69 -18.26 0.75
C ALA A 172 13.39 -17.39 -0.49
N GLU A 173 12.93 -16.16 -0.30
CA GLU A 173 12.65 -15.22 -1.38
C GLU A 173 13.93 -14.61 -1.94
N GLU A 174 14.91 -14.30 -1.08
CA GLU A 174 16.21 -13.77 -1.49
C GLU A 174 16.93 -14.71 -2.47
N VAL A 175 16.98 -16.01 -2.17
CA VAL A 175 17.55 -17.02 -3.07
C VAL A 175 16.77 -17.07 -4.40
N GLY A 176 15.45 -16.96 -4.36
CA GLY A 176 14.61 -16.95 -5.55
C GLY A 176 14.87 -15.74 -6.44
N VAL A 177 14.96 -14.54 -5.85
CA VAL A 177 15.29 -13.30 -6.56
C VAL A 177 16.69 -13.36 -7.14
N GLU A 178 17.68 -13.85 -6.38
CA GLU A 178 19.05 -14.00 -6.88
C GLU A 178 19.10 -14.95 -8.09
N HIS A 179 18.36 -16.06 -8.05
CA HIS A 179 18.29 -16.99 -9.17
C HIS A 179 17.68 -16.33 -10.42
N LEU A 180 16.55 -15.63 -10.28
CA LEU A 180 15.92 -14.90 -11.39
C LEU A 180 16.86 -13.86 -12.01
N LEU A 181 17.65 -13.17 -11.20
CA LEU A 181 18.62 -12.18 -11.68
C LEU A 181 19.79 -12.81 -12.45
N ARG A 182 20.18 -14.05 -12.13
CA ARG A 182 21.21 -14.79 -12.88
C ARG A 182 20.70 -15.20 -14.27
N ASP A 183 19.44 -15.62 -14.37
CA ASP A 183 18.84 -16.04 -15.64
C ASP A 183 18.67 -14.89 -16.64
N ILE A 184 18.42 -13.67 -16.17
CA ILE A 184 18.28 -12.48 -17.04
C ILE A 184 19.64 -12.00 -17.60
N ARG A 185 20.74 -12.37 -16.95
CA ARG A 185 22.10 -11.96 -17.35
C ARG A 185 22.74 -12.86 -18.40
N ASN A 186 22.12 -14.01 -18.70
CA ASN A 186 22.57 -14.96 -19.73
C ASN A 186 21.66 -14.90 -20.96
#